data_AF-A0A232F321-F1
#
_entry.id   AF-A0A232F321-F1
#
_cell.length_a   1.000
_cell.length_b   1.000
_cell.length_c   1.000
_cell.angle_alpha   90.00
_cell.angle_beta   90.00
_cell.angle_gamma   90.00
#
_symmetry.space_group_name_H-M   'P 1'
#
loop_
_entity.id
_entity.type
_entity.pdbx_description
1 polymer ?
#
loop_
_entity_poly.entity_id
_entity_poly.type
_entity_poly.pdbx_seq_one_letter_code
_entity_poly.pdbx_strand_id
1 'polypeptide(L)' 'PSIKVGDRWPLGRVEEVFPGKDNLIRVVTVRTATTTIRRSIVELVKFIDSSSAEE' A
#
# COMPACT_ATOMS: atom_id res chain seq x y z
N PRO A 1 11.66 -30.37 5.21
CA PRO A 1 11.13 -29.20 5.95
C PRO A 1 10.55 -28.20 4.96
N SER A 2 9.22 -28.14 4.83
CA SER A 2 8.55 -27.20 3.91
C SER A 2 8.70 -25.78 4.44
N ILE A 3 9.59 -25.01 3.80
CA ILE A 3 9.75 -23.58 4.07
C ILE A 3 8.46 -22.90 3.62
N LYS A 4 7.64 -22.45 4.56
CA LYS A 4 6.52 -21.56 4.25
C LYS A 4 7.11 -20.25 3.75
N VAL A 5 6.92 -19.95 2.47
CA VAL A 5 7.26 -18.65 1.92
C VAL A 5 6.33 -17.63 2.60
N GLY A 6 6.93 -16.67 3.30
CA GLY A 6 6.25 -15.79 4.26
C GLY A 6 5.16 -14.92 3.63
N ASP A 7 4.29 -14.41 4.51
CA ASP A 7 3.22 -13.46 4.22
C ASP A 7 3.64 -12.42 3.16
N ARG A 8 3.10 -12.58 1.96
CA ARG A 8 3.26 -11.60 0.89
C ARG A 8 2.69 -10.27 1.37
N TRP A 9 3.43 -9.18 1.19
CA TRP A 9 2.94 -7.84 1.49
C TRP A 9 1.56 -7.65 0.85
N PRO A 10 0.53 -7.30 1.62
CA PRO A 10 -0.81 -7.18 1.09
C PRO A 10 -0.83 -6.03 0.09
N LEU A 11 -1.20 -6.34 -1.15
CA LEU A 11 -1.41 -5.33 -2.17
C LEU A 11 -2.70 -4.57 -1.86
N GLY A 12 -2.65 -3.27 -2.05
CA GLY A 12 -3.79 -2.40 -1.80
C GLY A 12 -3.66 -1.07 -2.51
N ARG A 13 -4.80 -0.40 -2.67
CA ARG A 13 -4.90 0.93 -3.28
C ARG A 13 -5.11 1.96 -2.18
N VAL A 14 -4.45 3.11 -2.31
CA VAL A 14 -4.68 4.28 -1.44
C VAL A 14 -6.04 4.88 -1.79
N GLU A 15 -6.95 4.95 -0.83
CA GLU A 15 -8.29 5.54 -0.99
C GLU A 15 -8.33 6.99 -0.47
N GLU A 16 -7.63 7.28 0.62
CA GLU A 16 -7.63 8.59 1.28
C GLU A 16 -6.26 8.93 1.87
N VAL A 17 -5.89 10.22 1.87
CA VAL A 17 -4.63 10.72 2.41
C VAL A 17 -4.89 11.70 3.56
N PHE A 18 -4.07 11.65 4.60
CA PHE A 18 -4.17 12.54 5.75
C PHE A 18 -2.91 13.42 5.84
N PRO A 19 -2.98 14.67 5.35
CA PRO A 19 -1.88 15.62 5.48
C PRO A 19 -1.75 16.12 6.92
N GLY A 20 -0.52 16.32 7.37
CA GLY A 20 -0.21 17.04 8.59
C GLY A 20 -0.39 18.55 8.44
N LYS A 21 -0.15 19.28 9.53
CA LYS A 21 -0.19 20.75 9.56
C LYS A 21 0.81 21.42 8.62
N ASP A 22 1.88 20.69 8.27
CA ASP A 22 2.92 21.03 7.31
C ASP A 22 2.55 20.65 5.86
N ASN A 23 1.31 20.19 5.62
CA ASN A 23 0.82 19.62 4.35
C ASN A 23 1.58 18.37 3.88
N LEU A 24 2.37 17.74 4.77
CA LEU A 24 3.04 16.47 4.46
C LEU A 24 2.13 15.30 4.76
N ILE A 25 1.95 14.40 3.79
CA ILE A 25 1.16 13.17 3.96
C ILE A 25 1.97 12.18 4.80
N ARG A 26 1.45 11.83 5.98
CA ARG A 26 2.12 10.89 6.90
C ARG A 26 1.37 9.56 7.01
N VAL A 27 0.05 9.61 6.89
CA VAL A 27 -0.83 8.46 7.04
C VAL A 27 -1.77 8.43 5.84
N VAL A 28 -2.08 7.22 5.39
CA VAL A 28 -3.06 6.99 4.32
C VAL A 28 -3.98 5.82 4.69
N THR A 29 -5.19 5.85 4.17
CA THR A 29 -6.11 4.72 4.20
C THR A 29 -5.86 3.86 2.97
N VAL A 30 -5.52 2.59 3.17
CA VAL A 30 -5.27 1.61 2.11
C VAL A 30 -6.35 0.55 2.13
N ARG A 31 -7.01 0.36 0.98
CA ARG A 31 -7.94 -0.73 0.76
C ARG A 31 -7.20 -1.91 0.13
N THR A 32 -7.14 -2.99 0.88
CA THR A 32 -6.64 -4.29 0.42
C THR A 32 -7.81 -5.15 -0.06
N ALA A 33 -7.54 -6.34 -0.60
CA ALA A 33 -8.59 -7.25 -1.07
C ALA A 33 -9.62 -7.63 0.01
N THR A 34 -9.21 -7.68 1.28
CA THR A 34 -10.03 -8.18 2.38
C THR A 34 -10.45 -7.10 3.37
N THR A 35 -9.69 -6.02 3.49
CA THR A 35 -9.93 -5.00 4.53
C THR A 35 -9.38 -3.63 4.14
N THR A 36 -9.84 -2.61 4.86
CA THR A 36 -9.34 -1.24 4.76
C THR A 36 -8.59 -0.91 6.03
N ILE A 37 -7.30 -0.57 5.90
CA ILE A 37 -6.40 -0.32 7.02
C ILE A 37 -5.76 1.06 6.89
N ARG A 38 -5.48 1.73 8.01
CA ARG A 38 -4.65 2.94 8.03
C ARG A 38 -3.19 2.54 8.23
N ARG A 39 -2.30 3.07 7.39
CA ARG A 39 -0.86 2.81 7.45
C ARG A 39 -0.06 4.09 7.25
N SER A 40 1.13 4.12 7.85
CA SER A 40 2.07 5.21 7.65
C SER A 40 2.69 5.11 6.26
N ILE A 41 2.92 6.25 5.61
CA ILE A 41 3.47 6.27 4.25
C ILE A 41 4.88 5.66 4.18
N VAL A 42 5.65 5.74 5.28
CA VAL A 42 7.00 5.15 5.38
C VAL A 42 6.99 3.62 5.36
N GLU A 43 5.83 3.00 5.62
CA GLU A 43 5.65 1.55 5.58
C GLU A 43 5.14 1.07 4.21
N LEU A 44 4.84 1.98 3.28
CA LEU A 44 4.31 1.66 1.97
C LEU A 44 5.41 1.68 0.90
N VAL A 45 5.30 0.77 -0.05
CA VAL A 45 6.19 0.69 -1.22
C VAL A 45 5.36 0.79 -2.49
N LYS A 46 5.88 1.50 -3.48
CA LYS A 46 5.21 1.61 -4.79
C LYS A 46 5.22 0.25 -5.47
N PHE A 47 4.05 -0.22 -5.86
CA PHE A 47 3.94 -1.39 -6.74
C PHE A 47 4.17 -0.93 -8.18
N ILE A 48 5.15 -1.52 -8.86
CA ILE A 48 5.28 -1.41 -10.32
C ILE A 48 4.29 -2.41 -10.90
N ASP A 49 3.25 -1.89 -11.54
CA ASP A 49 2.37 -2.72 -12.35
C ASP A 49 3.04 -2.98 -13.71
N SER A 50 3.22 -4.25 -14.05
CA SER A 50 3.85 -4.66 -15.32
C SER A 50 2.84 -4.77 -16.47
N SER A 51 1.58 -4.36 -16.27
CA SER A 51 0.48 -4.66 -17.19
C SER A 51 -0.05 -3.44 -17.96
N SER A 52 0.59 -2.27 -17.85
CA SER A 52 0.16 -1.06 -18.55
C SER A 52 1.34 -0.41 -19.29
N ALA A 53 1.78 -1.10 -20.33
CA ALA A 53 2.63 -0.56 -21.39
C ALA A 53 2.29 -1.27 -22.70
N GLU A 54 1.04 -1.12 -23.15
CA GLU A 54 0.69 -1.33 -24.57
C GLU A 54 -0.16 -0.12 -25.01
N GLU A 55 0.22 0.40 -26.17
CA GLU A 55 -0.01 1.72 -26.78
C GLU A 55 -1.42 1.93 -27.35
#